data_AF-A0A1B6CNN3-F1
#
_entry.id   AF-A0A1B6CNN3-F1
#
_cell.length_a   1.000
_cell.length_b   1.000
_cell.length_c   1.000
_cell.angle_alpha   90.00
_cell.angle_beta   90.00
_cell.angle_gamma   90.00
#
_symmetry.space_group_name_H-M   'P 1'
#
loop_
_entity.id
_entity.type
_entity.pdbx_description
1 polymer ?
#
loop_
_entity_poly.entity_id
_entity_poly.type
_entity_poly.pdbx_seq_one_letter_code
_entity_poly.pdbx_strand_id
1 'polypeptide(L)'
;FLTSMKANILYRSILLVLIILCCQTTLLDANKRIAKDSPMDDCTTKVCQKTVDKLLKNIDKNVDPCDDFYHYACGNFLKTAKIDPVQGEASNFVDIENNRNKELKAMLEEPATKGPR
;
A
#
# COMPACT_ATOMS: atom_id res chain seq x y z
N PHE A 1 33.15 14.38 50.90
CA PHE A 1 33.58 14.89 49.57
C PHE A 1 33.50 13.84 48.47
N LEU A 2 34.15 12.67 48.59
CA LEU A 2 34.10 11.58 47.58
C LEU A 2 32.69 11.04 47.25
N THR A 3 31.79 10.97 48.23
CA THR A 3 30.42 10.43 48.06
C THR A 3 29.50 11.39 47.29
N SER A 4 29.62 12.69 47.54
CA SER A 4 28.85 13.73 46.84
C SER A 4 29.31 13.92 45.39
N MET A 5 30.62 13.79 45.11
CA MET A 5 31.13 13.82 43.73
C MET A 5 30.63 12.62 42.91
N LYS A 6 30.60 11.41 43.49
CA LYS A 6 30.03 10.22 42.84
C LYS A 6 28.53 10.36 42.60
N ALA A 7 27.79 10.94 43.54
CA ALA A 7 26.36 11.22 43.38
C ALA A 7 26.08 12.24 42.27
N ASN A 8 26.90 13.29 42.15
CA ASN A 8 26.78 14.28 41.08
C ASN A 8 27.13 13.71 39.70
N ILE A 9 28.14 12.84 39.62
CA ILE A 9 28.49 12.13 38.39
C ILE A 9 27.36 11.17 37.99
N LEU A 10 26.86 10.38 38.95
CA LEU A 10 25.72 9.48 38.73
C LEU A 10 24.48 10.25 38.27
N TYR A 11 24.15 11.38 38.91
CA TYR A 11 23.01 12.22 38.54
C TYR A 11 23.17 12.79 37.13
N ARG A 12 24.36 13.26 36.76
CA ARG A 12 24.65 13.76 35.40
C ARG A 12 24.56 12.65 34.35
N SER A 13 25.07 11.46 34.64
CA SER A 13 24.98 10.31 33.74
C SER A 13 23.51 9.88 33.53
N ILE A 14 22.72 9.82 34.59
CA ILE A 14 21.29 9.50 34.50
C ILE A 14 20.54 10.59 33.73
N LEU A 15 20.82 11.86 34.01
CA LEU A 15 20.20 12.99 33.31
C LEU A 15 20.51 12.99 31.82
N LEU A 16 21.75 12.67 31.42
CA LEU A 16 22.14 12.56 30.01
C LEU A 16 21.42 11.41 29.30
N VAL A 17 21.28 10.25 29.95
CA VAL A 17 20.56 9.10 29.38
C VAL A 17 19.07 9.42 29.19
N LEU A 18 18.45 10.12 30.16
CA LEU A 18 17.05 10.56 30.04
C LEU A 18 16.85 11.57 28.90
N ILE A 19 17.80 12.50 28.69
CA ILE A 19 17.75 13.46 27.57
C ILE A 19 17.86 12.73 26.23
N ILE A 20 18.74 11.72 26.12
CA ILE A 20 18.91 10.94 24.89
C ILE A 20 17.65 10.12 24.58
N LEU A 21 17.06 9.46 25.58
CA LEU A 21 15.82 8.71 25.43
C LEU A 21 14.65 9.62 25.02
N CYS A 22 14.56 10.83 25.57
CA CYS A 22 13.58 11.84 25.13
C CYS A 22 13.84 12.37 23.72
N CYS A 23 15.10 12.44 23.27
CA CYS A 23 15.44 12.89 21.92
C CYS A 23 15.12 11.82 20.86
N GLN A 24 15.21 10.53 21.22
CA GLN A 24 14.83 9.43 20.34
C GLN A 24 13.32 9.37 20.08
N THR A 25 12.48 9.75 21.06
CA THR A 25 11.02 9.77 20.86
C THR A 25 10.56 10.91 19.94
N THR A 26 11.23 12.05 19.96
CA THR A 26 10.88 13.20 19.10
C THR A 26 11.30 13.02 17.64
N LEU A 27 12.37 12.26 17.36
CA LEU A 27 12.83 11.97 16.00
C LEU A 27 11.93 10.97 15.25
N LEU A 28 11.27 10.03 15.97
CA LEU A 28 10.31 9.11 15.35
C LEU A 28 8.99 9.80 14.95
N ASP A 29 8.63 10.90 15.61
CA ASP A 29 7.41 11.64 15.31
C ASP A 29 7.52 12.51 14.05
N ALA A 30 8.72 12.94 13.65
CA ALA A 30 8.93 13.75 12.46
C ALA A 30 8.53 13.00 11.16
N ASN A 31 8.82 11.70 11.08
CA ASN A 31 8.40 10.85 9.96
C ASN A 31 6.88 10.60 9.94
N LYS A 32 6.20 10.74 11.09
CA LYS A 32 4.76 10.49 11.22
C LYS A 32 3.90 11.70 10.82
N ARG A 33 4.45 12.92 10.89
CA ARG A 33 3.70 14.15 10.59
C ARG A 33 3.53 14.44 9.10
N ILE A 34 4.43 13.93 8.24
CA ILE A 34 4.31 14.09 6.78
C ILE A 34 3.08 13.32 6.22
N ALA A 35 2.57 12.31 6.95
CA ALA A 35 1.47 11.48 6.49
C ALA A 35 0.05 11.95 6.91
N LYS A 36 -0.10 12.98 7.76
CA LYS A 36 -1.36 13.24 8.47
C LYS A 36 -2.14 14.51 8.06
N ASP A 37 -1.55 15.44 7.32
CA ASP A 37 -2.16 16.75 7.04
C ASP A 37 -2.72 16.92 5.61
N SER A 38 -3.02 15.83 4.92
CA SER A 38 -3.97 15.88 3.81
C SER A 38 -5.34 15.45 4.35
N PRO A 39 -6.44 16.17 4.08
CA PRO A 39 -7.78 15.59 4.17
C PRO A 39 -7.87 14.50 3.10
N MET A 40 -7.28 13.35 3.39
CA MET A 40 -7.53 12.14 2.62
C MET A 40 -8.96 11.77 2.98
N ASP A 41 -9.87 12.11 2.07
CA ASP A 41 -11.28 11.74 2.17
C ASP A 41 -11.33 10.24 2.49
N ASP A 42 -11.88 9.90 3.66
CA ASP A 42 -11.85 8.52 4.14
C ASP A 42 -12.56 7.63 3.11
N CYS A 43 -11.96 6.47 2.80
CA CYS A 43 -12.41 5.58 1.73
C CYS A 43 -13.69 4.84 2.14
N THR A 44 -14.82 5.55 2.10
CA THR A 44 -16.11 5.08 2.62
C THR A 44 -17.02 4.50 1.54
N THR A 45 -16.81 4.86 0.28
CA THR A 45 -17.63 4.34 -0.82
C THR A 45 -17.28 2.88 -1.13
N LYS A 46 -18.28 2.07 -1.48
CA LYS A 46 -18.08 0.68 -1.90
C LYS A 46 -17.12 0.56 -3.10
N VAL A 47 -17.14 1.54 -4.00
CA VAL A 47 -16.25 1.58 -5.17
C VAL A 47 -14.81 1.80 -4.72
N CYS A 48 -14.57 2.73 -3.80
CA CYS A 48 -13.25 2.97 -3.25
C CYS A 48 -12.71 1.71 -2.55
N GLN A 49 -13.49 1.11 -1.63
CA GLN A 49 -13.09 -0.10 -0.90
C GLN A 49 -12.75 -1.26 -1.83
N LYS A 50 -13.62 -1.54 -2.81
CA LYS A 50 -13.36 -2.60 -3.81
C LYS A 50 -12.12 -2.32 -4.67
N THR A 51 -11.84 -1.05 -4.95
CA THR A 51 -10.65 -0.65 -5.72
C THR A 51 -9.38 -0.86 -4.89
N VAL A 52 -9.41 -0.47 -3.62
CA VAL A 52 -8.31 -0.70 -2.67
C VAL A 52 -8.06 -2.20 -2.49
N ASP A 53 -9.10 -3.01 -2.32
CA ASP A 53 -8.96 -4.46 -2.18
C ASP A 53 -8.30 -5.09 -3.42
N LYS A 54 -8.72 -4.67 -4.63
CA LYS A 54 -8.10 -5.11 -5.88
C LYS A 54 -6.63 -4.72 -5.96
N LEU A 55 -6.29 -3.50 -5.57
CA LEU A 55 -4.91 -3.01 -5.57
C LEU A 55 -4.04 -3.79 -4.58
N LEU A 56 -4.50 -3.92 -3.33
CA LEU A 56 -3.76 -4.58 -2.26
C LEU A 56 -3.53 -6.08 -2.52
N LYS A 57 -4.42 -6.73 -3.28
CA LYS A 57 -4.25 -8.13 -3.69
C LYS A 57 -2.97 -8.36 -4.51
N ASN A 58 -2.54 -7.37 -5.29
CA ASN A 58 -1.39 -7.50 -6.19
C ASN A 58 -0.06 -7.11 -5.54
N ILE A 59 -0.10 -6.28 -4.49
CA ILE A 59 1.07 -5.76 -3.78
C ILE A 59 1.71 -6.84 -2.90
N ASP A 60 3.03 -7.00 -2.99
CA ASP A 60 3.85 -7.79 -2.06
C ASP A 60 4.59 -6.89 -1.07
N LYS A 61 4.07 -6.79 0.16
CA LYS A 61 4.63 -5.94 1.21
C LYS A 61 5.95 -6.45 1.81
N ASN A 62 6.46 -7.60 1.37
CA ASN A 62 7.75 -8.12 1.80
C ASN A 62 8.93 -7.56 0.98
N VAL A 63 8.64 -6.83 -0.09
CA VAL A 63 9.65 -6.17 -0.94
C VAL A 63 9.69 -4.70 -0.58
N ASP A 64 10.88 -4.12 -0.40
CA ASP A 64 11.00 -2.67 -0.20
C ASP A 64 10.72 -1.95 -1.54
N PRO A 65 9.75 -1.03 -1.60
CA PRO A 65 9.46 -0.26 -2.82
C PRO A 65 10.64 0.61 -3.29
N CYS A 66 11.57 0.98 -2.41
CA CYS A 66 12.77 1.74 -2.79
C CYS A 66 13.79 0.88 -3.53
N ASP A 67 13.77 -0.44 -3.32
CA ASP A 67 14.71 -1.38 -3.93
C ASP A 67 14.14 -1.96 -5.23
N ASP A 68 12.89 -2.44 -5.21
CA ASP A 68 12.22 -2.99 -6.40
C ASP A 68 10.72 -2.68 -6.35
N PHE A 69 10.37 -1.52 -6.90
CA PHE A 69 8.97 -1.08 -6.96
C PHE A 69 8.08 -2.03 -7.78
N TYR A 70 8.62 -2.72 -8.79
CA TYR A 70 7.82 -3.62 -9.62
C TYR A 70 7.40 -4.86 -8.82
N HIS A 71 8.32 -5.49 -8.11
CA HIS A 71 7.99 -6.63 -7.25
C HIS A 71 7.19 -6.21 -6.01
N TYR A 72 7.40 -5.01 -5.47
CA TYR A 72 6.50 -4.48 -4.46
C TYR A 72 5.07 -4.33 -4.99
N ALA A 73 4.88 -3.67 -6.13
CA ALA A 73 3.55 -3.35 -6.65
C ALA A 73 2.81 -4.56 -7.24
N CYS A 74 3.53 -5.51 -7.83
CA CYS A 74 2.97 -6.62 -8.60
C CYS A 74 3.38 -8.01 -8.09
N GLY A 75 4.21 -8.12 -7.06
CA GLY A 75 4.82 -9.40 -6.65
C GLY A 75 3.81 -10.49 -6.33
N ASN A 76 2.66 -10.15 -5.74
CA ASN A 76 1.61 -11.13 -5.48
C ASN A 76 0.78 -11.47 -6.73
N PHE A 77 0.64 -10.54 -7.67
CA PHE A 77 0.08 -10.84 -8.99
C PHE A 77 0.96 -11.86 -9.71
N LEU A 78 2.28 -11.66 -9.76
CA LEU A 78 3.21 -12.59 -10.43
C LEU A 78 3.13 -14.02 -9.86
N LYS A 79 2.91 -14.16 -8.55
CA LYS A 79 2.74 -15.46 -7.88
C LYS A 79 1.42 -16.17 -8.20
N THR A 80 0.38 -15.43 -8.58
CA THR A 80 -0.99 -15.96 -8.66
C THR A 80 -1.59 -15.88 -10.07
N ALA A 81 -1.01 -15.10 -10.96
CA ALA A 81 -1.43 -14.96 -12.34
C ALA A 81 -1.29 -16.30 -13.08
N LYS A 82 -2.29 -16.62 -13.91
CA LYS A 82 -2.31 -17.80 -14.76
C LYS A 82 -2.35 -17.33 -16.21
N ILE A 83 -1.39 -17.79 -17.00
CA ILE A 83 -1.35 -17.51 -18.44
C ILE A 83 -2.32 -18.46 -19.12
N ASP A 84 -3.35 -17.90 -19.75
CA ASP A 84 -4.25 -18.68 -20.60
C ASP A 84 -3.53 -19.02 -21.92
N PRO A 85 -3.58 -20.29 -22.38
CA PRO A 85 -2.88 -20.71 -23.59
C PRO A 85 -3.35 -20.01 -24.88
N VAL A 86 -4.58 -19.47 -24.89
CA VAL A 86 -5.14 -18.70 -26.02
C VAL A 86 -4.61 -17.27 -26.00
N GLN A 87 -4.49 -16.66 -24.82
CA GLN A 87 -4.07 -15.26 -24.67
C GLN A 87 -2.54 -15.11 -24.67
N GLY A 88 -1.80 -16.13 -24.21
CA GLY A 88 -0.34 -16.16 -24.22
C GLY A 88 0.32 -15.26 -23.17
N GLU A 89 -0.44 -14.39 -22.50
CA GLU A 89 0.02 -13.56 -21.40
C GLU A 89 -1.07 -13.38 -20.33
N ALA A 90 -0.67 -12.95 -19.14
CA ALA A 90 -1.56 -12.53 -18.07
C ALA A 90 -1.22 -11.10 -17.67
N SER A 91 -2.16 -10.18 -17.87
CA SER A 91 -1.99 -8.77 -17.53
C SER A 91 -3.34 -8.12 -17.21
N ASN A 92 -3.31 -6.97 -16.53
CA ASN A 92 -4.53 -6.18 -16.30
C ASN A 92 -5.18 -5.74 -17.62
N PHE A 93 -4.39 -5.53 -18.68
CA PHE A 93 -4.91 -5.15 -19.99
C PHE A 93 -5.75 -6.28 -20.58
N VAL A 94 -5.24 -7.52 -20.54
CA VAL A 94 -6.00 -8.71 -20.98
C VAL A 94 -7.34 -8.83 -20.26
N ASP A 95 -7.37 -8.64 -18.94
CA ASP A 95 -8.63 -8.65 -18.17
C ASP A 95 -9.60 -7.56 -18.63
N ILE A 96 -9.11 -6.35 -18.90
CA ILE A 96 -9.92 -5.24 -19.39
C ILE A 96 -10.48 -5.56 -20.78
N GLU A 97 -9.65 -6.09 -21.69
CA GLU A 97 -10.07 -6.45 -23.05
C GLU A 97 -11.11 -7.56 -23.04
N ASN A 98 -10.92 -8.59 -22.21
CA ASN A 98 -11.87 -9.68 -22.05
C ASN A 98 -13.23 -9.18 -21.53
N ASN A 99 -13.22 -8.30 -20.53
CA ASN A 99 -14.45 -7.73 -20.00
C ASN A 99 -15.16 -6.85 -21.04
N ARG A 100 -14.42 -5.99 -21.75
CA ARG A 100 -14.96 -5.15 -22.84
C ARG A 100 -15.59 -5.99 -23.94
N ASN A 101 -14.88 -7.02 -24.42
CA ASN A 101 -15.37 -7.88 -25.50
C ASN A 101 -16.57 -8.72 -25.05
N LYS A 102 -16.61 -9.14 -23.79
CA LYS A 102 -17.76 -9.84 -23.19
C LYS A 102 -19.00 -8.94 -23.15
N GLU A 103 -18.85 -7.67 -22.77
CA GLU A 103 -19.95 -6.70 -22.79
C GLU A 103 -20.44 -6.43 -24.21
N LEU A 104 -19.53 -6.19 -25.16
CA LEU A 104 -19.87 -6.00 -26.57
C LEU A 104 -20.64 -7.22 -27.12
N LYS A 105 -20.17 -8.43 -26.83
CA LYS A 105 -20.82 -9.66 -27.24
C LYS A 105 -22.25 -9.76 -26.68
N ALA A 106 -22.45 -9.44 -25.40
CA ALA A 106 -23.77 -9.43 -24.78
C ALA A 106 -24.73 -8.48 -25.51
N MET A 107 -24.26 -7.28 -25.88
CA MET A 107 -25.08 -6.32 -26.65
C MET A 107 -25.45 -6.83 -28.05
N LEU A 108 -24.55 -7.57 -28.71
CA LEU A 108 -24.80 -8.13 -30.06
C LEU A 108 -25.72 -9.35 -30.03
N GLU A 109 -25.71 -10.12 -28.94
CA GLU A 109 -26.52 -11.33 -28.77
C GLU A 109 -27.91 -11.05 -28.17
N GLU A 110 -28.16 -9.82 -27.70
CA GLU A 110 -29.50 -9.40 -27.26
C GLU A 110 -30.49 -9.47 -28.44
N PRO A 111 -31.65 -10.15 -28.29
CA PRO A 111 -32.65 -10.20 -29.35
C PRO A 111 -33.20 -8.80 -29.62
N ALA A 112 -33.31 -8.43 -30.91
CA ALA A 112 -33.71 -7.12 -31.45
C ALA A 112 -35.08 -6.55 -30.99
N THR A 113 -35.73 -7.19 -30.02
CA THR A 113 -36.99 -6.76 -29.41
C THR A 113 -36.87 -5.51 -28.52
N LYS A 114 -35.65 -5.09 -28.17
CA LYS A 114 -35.39 -3.81 -27.50
C LYS A 114 -34.44 -3.00 -28.39
N GLY A 115 -35.03 -2.10 -29.19
CA GLY A 115 -34.27 -1.14 -30.00
C GLY A 115 -33.34 -0.28 -29.15
N PRO A 116 -32.38 0.44 -29.78
CA PRO A 116 -31.26 1.07 -29.08
C PRO A 116 -31.74 2.05 -28.00
N ARG A 117 -31.13 1.96 -26.82
CA ARG A 117 -31.28 2.93 -25.73
C ARG A 117 -30.51 4.21 -26.04
#